data_AF-A0A3N5KGX4-F1
#
_entry.id   AF-A0A3N5KGX4-F1
#
_cell.length_a   1.000
_cell.length_b   1.000
_cell.length_c   1.000
_cell.angle_alpha   90.00
_cell.angle_beta   90.00
_cell.angle_gamma   90.00
#
_symmetry.space_group_name_H-M   'P 1'
#
loop_
_entity.id
_entity.type
_entity.pdbx_description
1 polymer ?
#
loop_
_entity_poly.entity_id
_entity_poly.type
_entity_poly.pdbx_seq_one_letter_code
_entity_poly.pdbx_strand_id
1 'polypeptide(L)'
;PGFIDTMLSMRGVVARVYLPPDANCLLSVGDHCLASRDYVNCIVIDKQPQLQWLDLDAAREHCAKGASRWEWASTDDPDEDPDVVLACAGDVPTLETIAAAWLIRRFMPDASVRVVNVVDLAALFPRHVHPHGLSSEEFVRLFTADSDVVFAFHGYARALHQSLHGRPSPGRFHVHGFWEQGTTTTPFDMVVLNDLSRYHLATHAVHRARGVMPGAGALLDHCQEMLARHHDYVREHLEDMPEIRDWAWTEAT
;
A
#
# COMPACT_ATOMS: atom_id res chain seq x y z
N PRO A 1 1.14 5.48 -14.28
CA PRO A 1 -0.15 5.13 -13.65
C PRO A 1 -1.34 4.88 -14.60
N GLY A 2 -1.69 5.76 -15.55
CA GLY A 2 -2.98 5.68 -16.29
C GLY A 2 -3.20 4.47 -17.21
N PHE A 3 -2.14 3.74 -17.56
CA PHE A 3 -2.27 2.49 -18.31
C PHE A 3 -2.99 1.39 -17.49
N ILE A 4 -2.93 1.46 -16.16
CA ILE A 4 -3.63 0.54 -15.26
C ILE A 4 -5.15 0.62 -15.51
N ASP A 5 -5.72 1.82 -15.60
CA ASP A 5 -7.16 2.01 -15.86
C ASP A 5 -7.59 1.39 -17.20
N THR A 6 -6.76 1.56 -18.24
CA THR A 6 -6.98 0.96 -19.55
C THR A 6 -6.98 -0.57 -19.46
N MET A 7 -6.01 -1.15 -18.76
CA MET A 7 -5.88 -2.59 -18.59
C MET A 7 -7.05 -3.18 -17.79
N LEU A 8 -7.49 -2.53 -16.71
CA LEU A 8 -8.62 -2.99 -15.89
C LEU A 8 -9.97 -2.92 -16.61
N SER A 9 -10.08 -2.10 -17.67
CA SER A 9 -11.28 -2.02 -18.50
C SER A 9 -11.40 -3.17 -19.51
N MET A 10 -10.33 -3.94 -19.72
CA MET A 10 -10.32 -5.09 -20.60
C MET A 10 -11.00 -6.30 -19.96
N ARG A 11 -11.31 -7.32 -20.76
CA ARG A 11 -11.89 -8.57 -20.24
C ARG A 11 -10.95 -9.20 -19.22
N GLY A 12 -11.47 -9.48 -18.03
CA GLY A 12 -10.77 -10.15 -16.93
C GLY A 12 -10.34 -11.58 -17.19
N VAL A 13 -10.53 -12.13 -18.40
CA VAL A 13 -9.92 -13.41 -18.82
C VAL A 13 -8.68 -13.20 -19.70
N VAL A 14 -8.33 -11.95 -20.03
CA VAL A 14 -7.24 -11.61 -20.95
C VAL A 14 -6.21 -10.69 -20.28
N ALA A 15 -6.64 -9.68 -19.53
CA ALA A 15 -5.73 -8.65 -19.00
C ALA A 15 -5.44 -8.84 -17.52
N ARG A 16 -4.18 -8.65 -17.11
CA ARG A 16 -3.73 -8.72 -15.71
C ARG A 16 -2.88 -7.50 -15.36
N VAL A 17 -2.96 -7.04 -14.12
CA VAL A 17 -2.10 -5.96 -13.59
C VAL A 17 -1.47 -6.43 -12.28
N TYR A 18 -0.14 -6.51 -12.29
CA TYR A 18 0.66 -6.88 -11.13
C TYR A 18 1.52 -5.71 -10.68
N LEU A 19 1.60 -5.50 -9.36
CA LEU A 19 2.37 -4.44 -8.70
C LEU A 19 3.28 -5.06 -7.63
N PRO A 20 4.33 -5.82 -8.03
CA PRO A 20 5.23 -6.45 -7.07
C PRO A 20 5.96 -5.38 -6.23
N PRO A 21 5.98 -5.51 -4.88
CA PRO A 21 6.59 -4.52 -4.01
C PRO A 21 8.12 -4.61 -3.89
N ASP A 22 8.73 -5.71 -4.35
CA ASP A 22 10.17 -5.94 -4.33
C ASP A 22 10.64 -6.87 -5.46
N ALA A 23 11.94 -7.18 -5.49
CA ALA A 23 12.54 -7.98 -6.56
C ALA A 23 12.12 -9.45 -6.49
N ASN A 24 11.92 -10.02 -5.31
CA ASN A 24 11.50 -11.43 -5.18
C ASN A 24 10.06 -11.63 -5.65
N CYS A 25 9.16 -10.69 -5.34
CA CYS A 25 7.81 -10.68 -5.89
C CYS A 25 7.83 -10.49 -7.41
N LEU A 26 8.70 -9.61 -7.92
CA LEU A 26 8.90 -9.43 -9.36
C LEU A 26 9.37 -10.73 -10.04
N LEU A 27 10.31 -11.46 -9.44
CA LEU A 27 10.76 -12.75 -9.98
C LEU A 27 9.61 -13.76 -10.05
N SER A 28 8.81 -13.85 -8.98
CA SER A 28 7.65 -14.76 -8.95
C SER A 28 6.58 -14.38 -9.98
N VAL A 29 6.23 -13.09 -10.08
CA VAL A 29 5.27 -12.60 -11.08
C VAL A 29 5.81 -12.77 -12.49
N GLY A 30 7.10 -12.50 -12.72
CA GLY A 30 7.77 -12.64 -14.00
C GLY A 30 7.76 -14.08 -14.51
N ASP A 31 8.10 -15.05 -13.65
CA ASP A 31 8.02 -16.48 -13.96
C ASP A 31 6.61 -16.89 -14.38
N HIS A 32 5.60 -16.51 -13.58
CA HIS A 32 4.19 -16.76 -13.90
C HIS A 32 3.78 -16.16 -15.26
N CYS A 33 4.14 -14.89 -15.51
CA CYS A 33 3.78 -14.18 -16.73
C CYS A 33 4.41 -14.82 -17.98
N LEU A 34 5.67 -15.25 -17.90
CA LEU A 34 6.40 -15.89 -19.00
C LEU A 34 5.88 -17.30 -19.32
N ALA A 35 5.39 -18.03 -18.31
CA ALA A 35 4.77 -19.34 -18.49
C ALA A 35 3.31 -19.26 -19.00
N SER A 36 2.66 -18.13 -18.81
CA SER A 36 1.24 -17.93 -19.16
C SER A 36 1.01 -17.85 -20.68
N ARG A 37 -0.23 -18.10 -21.11
CA ARG A 37 -0.66 -17.99 -22.51
C ARG A 37 -1.96 -17.21 -22.62
N ASP A 38 -2.16 -16.58 -23.77
CA ASP A 38 -3.37 -15.83 -24.12
C ASP A 38 -3.70 -14.64 -23.19
N TYR A 39 -2.70 -14.17 -22.43
CA TYR A 39 -2.82 -13.01 -21.55
C TYR A 39 -2.01 -11.81 -22.04
N VAL A 40 -2.50 -10.63 -21.69
CA VAL A 40 -1.75 -9.39 -21.64
C VAL A 40 -1.45 -9.09 -20.18
N ASN A 41 -0.19 -9.30 -19.78
CA ASN A 41 0.27 -9.05 -18.42
C ASN A 41 0.94 -7.67 -18.33
N CYS A 42 0.40 -6.78 -17.50
CA CYS A 42 1.05 -5.52 -17.14
C CYS A 42 1.73 -5.71 -15.78
N ILE A 43 3.05 -5.58 -15.75
CA ILE A 43 3.85 -5.60 -14.52
C ILE A 43 4.35 -4.18 -14.29
N VAL A 44 3.96 -3.58 -13.17
CA VAL A 44 4.35 -2.21 -12.78
C VAL A 44 5.46 -2.31 -11.75
N ILE A 45 6.66 -1.82 -12.12
CA ILE A 45 7.83 -1.77 -11.26
C ILE A 45 8.55 -0.45 -11.38
N ASP A 46 9.24 -0.11 -10.31
CA ASP A 46 10.30 0.86 -10.26
C ASP A 46 11.65 0.20 -10.58
N LYS A 47 12.58 1.03 -11.01
CA LYS A 47 13.95 0.69 -11.33
C LYS A 47 14.95 1.24 -10.31
N GLN A 48 14.51 2.14 -9.43
CA GLN A 48 15.39 2.74 -8.43
C GLN A 48 15.79 1.71 -7.36
N PRO A 49 16.91 1.92 -6.66
CA PRO A 49 17.24 1.10 -5.49
C PRO A 49 16.10 1.16 -4.47
N GLN A 50 15.61 -0.01 -4.07
CA GLN A 50 14.54 -0.15 -3.08
C GLN A 50 14.86 -1.26 -2.07
N LEU A 51 14.20 -1.20 -0.92
CA LEU A 51 14.24 -2.23 0.09
C LEU A 51 13.66 -3.56 -0.44
N GLN A 52 14.09 -4.66 0.17
CA GLN A 52 13.54 -5.99 -0.08
C GLN A 52 12.74 -6.41 1.14
N TRP A 53 11.51 -6.90 0.94
CA TRP A 53 10.57 -7.15 2.03
C TRP A 53 10.42 -8.64 2.32
N LEU A 54 10.31 -9.44 1.27
CA LEU A 54 10.06 -10.87 1.37
C LEU A 54 11.28 -11.65 0.86
N ASP A 55 11.58 -12.77 1.49
CA ASP A 55 12.40 -13.79 0.86
C ASP A 55 11.65 -14.44 -0.32
N LEU A 56 12.36 -15.24 -1.11
CA LEU A 56 11.80 -15.79 -2.34
C LEU A 56 10.61 -16.74 -2.11
N ASP A 57 10.60 -17.49 -1.00
CA ASP A 57 9.54 -18.46 -0.73
C ASP A 57 8.28 -17.75 -0.22
N ALA A 58 8.44 -16.76 0.68
CA ALA A 58 7.36 -15.88 1.09
C ALA A 58 6.78 -15.08 -0.09
N ALA A 59 7.64 -14.60 -1.00
CA ALA A 59 7.21 -13.89 -2.20
C ALA A 59 6.38 -14.77 -3.14
N ARG A 60 6.75 -16.04 -3.33
CA ARG A 60 5.97 -17.00 -4.12
C ARG A 60 4.59 -17.22 -3.53
N GLU A 61 4.50 -17.43 -2.22
CA GLU A 61 3.22 -17.61 -1.54
C GLU A 61 2.33 -16.36 -1.63
N HIS A 62 2.92 -15.19 -1.40
CA HIS A 62 2.23 -13.91 -1.52
C HIS A 62 1.70 -13.66 -2.94
N CYS A 63 2.53 -13.87 -3.97
CA CYS A 63 2.16 -13.69 -5.36
C CYS A 63 1.09 -14.69 -5.81
N ALA A 64 1.13 -15.93 -5.32
CA ALA A 64 0.10 -16.93 -5.61
C ALA A 64 -1.28 -16.56 -5.03
N LYS A 65 -1.30 -15.90 -3.86
CA LYS A 65 -2.55 -15.38 -3.24
C LYS A 65 -3.03 -14.07 -3.86
N GLY A 66 -2.14 -13.29 -4.47
CA GLY A 66 -2.42 -11.97 -5.05
C GLY A 66 -2.51 -10.83 -4.03
N ALA A 67 -2.85 -11.14 -2.77
CA ALA A 67 -2.78 -10.22 -1.64
C ALA A 67 -2.56 -11.00 -0.33
N SER A 68 -1.87 -10.41 0.64
CA SER A 68 -1.68 -11.01 1.96
C SER A 68 -1.52 -9.97 3.06
N ARG A 69 -1.87 -10.37 4.30
CA ARG A 69 -1.48 -9.66 5.52
C ARG A 69 0.00 -9.91 5.78
N TRP A 70 0.76 -8.86 6.08
CA TRP A 70 2.17 -8.97 6.46
C TRP A 70 2.30 -8.97 7.98
N GLU A 71 2.48 -10.16 8.55
CA GLU A 71 2.46 -10.37 10.00
C GLU A 71 3.53 -9.56 10.73
N TRP A 72 4.75 -9.50 10.19
CA TRP A 72 5.87 -8.78 10.78
C TRP A 72 5.66 -7.25 10.84
N ALA A 73 4.82 -6.71 9.96
CA ALA A 73 4.50 -5.29 9.88
C ALA A 73 3.22 -4.93 10.66
N SER A 74 2.45 -5.93 11.08
CA SER A 74 1.16 -5.76 11.72
C SER A 74 1.28 -5.89 13.24
N THR A 75 0.42 -5.20 13.98
CA THR A 75 0.31 -5.29 15.45
C THR A 75 -1.04 -5.86 15.90
N ASP A 76 -1.97 -6.07 14.97
CA ASP A 76 -3.29 -6.62 15.26
C ASP A 76 -3.28 -8.13 15.56
N ASP A 77 -4.26 -8.57 16.35
CA ASP A 77 -4.62 -9.99 16.44
C ASP A 77 -5.34 -10.40 15.15
N PRO A 78 -4.90 -11.45 14.43
CA PRO A 78 -5.54 -11.89 13.19
C PRO A 78 -7.01 -12.30 13.36
N ASP A 79 -7.45 -12.67 14.57
CA ASP A 79 -8.82 -13.10 14.87
C ASP A 79 -9.72 -11.94 15.33
N GLU A 80 -9.17 -10.74 15.50
CA GLU A 80 -9.90 -9.52 15.86
C GLU A 80 -9.91 -8.48 14.73
N ASP A 81 -10.82 -7.53 14.84
CA ASP A 81 -10.84 -6.36 13.95
C ASP A 81 -9.76 -5.36 14.42
N PRO A 82 -8.81 -4.95 13.57
CA PRO A 82 -7.87 -3.88 13.87
C PRO A 82 -8.58 -2.53 14.02
N ASP A 83 -7.91 -1.60 14.69
CA ASP A 83 -8.33 -0.20 14.76
C ASP A 83 -8.34 0.43 13.36
N VAL A 84 -7.36 0.06 12.52
CA VAL A 84 -7.23 0.51 11.14
C VAL A 84 -6.44 -0.51 10.30
N VAL A 85 -6.80 -0.62 9.02
CA VAL A 85 -6.03 -1.38 8.04
C VAL A 85 -5.18 -0.42 7.19
N LEU A 86 -3.87 -0.66 7.14
CA LEU A 86 -2.95 -0.04 6.20
C LEU A 86 -2.74 -0.99 5.01
N ALA A 87 -3.29 -0.63 3.86
CA ALA A 87 -3.18 -1.44 2.64
C ALA A 87 -2.31 -0.75 1.60
N CYS A 88 -1.60 -1.53 0.77
CA CYS A 88 -0.76 -0.96 -0.28
C CYS A 88 -0.70 -1.82 -1.55
N ALA A 89 -0.51 -1.18 -2.69
CA ALA A 89 -0.21 -1.84 -3.97
C ALA A 89 0.75 -1.00 -4.81
N GLY A 90 1.91 -1.60 -5.11
CA GLY A 90 3.06 -0.92 -5.72
C GLY A 90 4.21 -0.78 -4.73
N ASP A 91 5.40 -0.75 -5.29
CA ASP A 91 6.69 -0.61 -4.61
C ASP A 91 6.81 0.65 -3.71
N VAL A 92 6.72 1.85 -4.27
CA VAL A 92 6.75 3.11 -3.51
C VAL A 92 5.58 3.21 -2.50
N PRO A 93 4.32 2.89 -2.88
CA PRO A 93 3.23 2.79 -1.90
C PRO A 93 3.52 1.82 -0.76
N THR A 94 4.19 0.69 -1.03
CA THR A 94 4.55 -0.28 0.00
C THR A 94 5.57 0.32 0.96
N LEU A 95 6.64 0.93 0.45
CA LEU A 95 7.64 1.60 1.29
C LEU A 95 7.00 2.61 2.26
N GLU A 96 6.17 3.51 1.73
CA GLU A 96 5.54 4.56 2.54
C GLU A 96 4.51 4.00 3.53
N THR A 97 3.81 2.93 3.16
CA THR A 97 2.85 2.25 4.06
C THR A 97 3.55 1.53 5.21
N ILE A 98 4.65 0.83 4.94
CA ILE A 98 5.45 0.18 5.98
C ILE A 98 6.09 1.22 6.90
N ALA A 99 6.60 2.31 6.34
CA ALA A 99 7.14 3.40 7.15
C ALA A 99 6.06 4.11 8.00
N ALA A 100 4.82 4.23 7.50
CA ALA A 100 3.69 4.72 8.29
C ALA A 100 3.33 3.76 9.44
N ALA A 101 3.25 2.45 9.16
CA ALA A 101 3.02 1.43 10.20
C ALA A 101 4.10 1.48 11.29
N TRP A 102 5.37 1.67 10.89
CA TRP A 102 6.50 1.83 11.81
C TRP A 102 6.37 3.06 12.71
N LEU A 103 5.95 4.22 12.15
CA LEU A 103 5.70 5.43 12.92
C LEU A 103 4.56 5.20 13.93
N ILE A 104 3.45 4.61 13.49
CA ILE A 104 2.32 4.30 14.38
C ILE A 104 2.77 3.39 15.53
N ARG A 105 3.50 2.30 15.24
CA ARG A 105 4.01 1.39 16.26
C ARG A 105 4.90 2.08 17.30
N ARG A 106 5.66 3.11 16.92
CA ARG A 106 6.54 3.85 17.83
C ARG A 106 5.81 4.86 18.70
N PHE A 107 4.84 5.57 18.14
CA PHE A 107 4.13 6.63 18.86
C PHE A 107 2.88 6.12 19.59
N MET A 108 2.26 5.06 19.07
CA MET A 108 1.03 4.45 19.55
C MET A 108 1.23 2.93 19.67
N PRO A 109 2.06 2.44 20.61
CA PRO A 109 2.43 1.03 20.70
C PRO A 109 1.24 0.09 20.97
N ASP A 110 0.17 0.61 21.57
CA ASP A 110 -1.05 -0.14 21.87
C ASP A 110 -2.06 -0.16 20.69
N ALA A 111 -1.75 0.50 19.57
CA ALA A 111 -2.63 0.51 18.41
C ALA A 111 -2.64 -0.83 17.68
N SER A 112 -3.83 -1.34 17.39
CA SER A 112 -4.06 -2.55 16.61
C SER A 112 -4.10 -2.21 15.12
N VAL A 113 -2.99 -2.43 14.41
CA VAL A 113 -2.82 -2.07 13.00
C VAL A 113 -2.58 -3.31 12.17
N ARG A 114 -3.39 -3.50 11.12
CA ARG A 114 -3.19 -4.56 10.12
C ARG A 114 -2.54 -4.01 8.88
N VAL A 115 -1.45 -4.63 8.42
CA VAL A 115 -0.80 -4.27 7.16
C VAL A 115 -1.12 -5.31 6.08
N VAL A 116 -1.65 -4.85 4.94
CA VAL A 116 -2.00 -5.70 3.80
C VAL A 116 -1.27 -5.23 2.54
N ASN A 117 -0.55 -6.12 1.88
CA ASN A 117 0.02 -5.87 0.55
C ASN A 117 -0.83 -6.53 -0.53
N VAL A 118 -0.99 -5.86 -1.67
CA VAL A 118 -1.69 -6.36 -2.85
C VAL A 118 -0.75 -6.32 -4.04
N VAL A 119 -0.43 -7.49 -4.59
CA VAL A 119 0.42 -7.66 -5.77
C VAL A 119 -0.38 -7.90 -7.04
N ASP A 120 -1.49 -8.65 -6.97
CA ASP A 120 -2.44 -8.78 -8.08
C ASP A 120 -3.63 -7.85 -7.83
N LEU A 121 -3.71 -6.75 -8.58
CA LEU A 121 -4.78 -5.78 -8.39
C LEU A 121 -6.17 -6.39 -8.67
N ALA A 122 -6.23 -7.42 -9.51
CA ALA A 122 -7.46 -8.09 -9.85
C ALA A 122 -8.03 -8.94 -8.69
N ALA A 123 -7.24 -9.20 -7.64
CA ALA A 123 -7.69 -9.86 -6.41
C ALA A 123 -8.77 -9.06 -5.68
N LEU A 124 -8.79 -7.72 -5.84
CA LEU A 124 -9.76 -6.85 -5.18
C LEU A 124 -11.18 -7.01 -5.71
N PHE A 125 -11.36 -7.44 -6.96
CA PHE A 125 -12.69 -7.65 -7.55
C PHE A 125 -13.42 -8.82 -6.91
N PRO A 126 -14.76 -8.79 -6.78
CA PRO A 126 -15.51 -9.98 -6.43
C PRO A 126 -15.24 -11.12 -7.42
N ARG A 127 -15.13 -12.36 -6.92
CA ARG A 127 -14.81 -13.55 -7.74
C ARG A 127 -15.74 -13.79 -8.93
N HIS A 128 -17.00 -13.37 -8.85
CA HIS A 128 -17.95 -13.50 -9.96
C HIS A 128 -17.76 -12.42 -11.06
N VAL A 129 -17.02 -11.34 -10.77
CA VAL A 129 -16.68 -10.26 -11.71
C VAL A 129 -15.35 -10.54 -12.40
N HIS A 130 -14.36 -11.05 -11.66
CA HIS A 130 -13.02 -11.36 -12.17
C HIS A 130 -12.54 -12.73 -11.70
N PRO A 131 -11.93 -13.57 -12.56
CA PRO A 131 -11.50 -14.93 -12.18
C PRO A 131 -10.43 -14.98 -11.08
N HIS A 132 -9.60 -13.94 -10.95
CA HIS A 132 -8.62 -13.80 -9.87
C HIS A 132 -9.21 -13.15 -8.61
N GLY A 133 -10.47 -12.70 -8.66
CA GLY A 133 -11.10 -12.00 -7.56
C GLY A 133 -11.20 -12.87 -6.31
N LEU A 134 -10.83 -12.31 -5.16
CA LEU A 134 -10.94 -13.01 -3.88
C LEU A 134 -12.40 -13.35 -3.58
N SER A 135 -12.63 -14.46 -2.88
CA SER A 135 -13.93 -14.71 -2.26
C SER A 135 -14.29 -13.59 -1.27
N SER A 136 -15.58 -13.50 -0.90
CA SER A 136 -16.00 -12.52 0.11
C SER A 136 -15.34 -12.77 1.47
N GLU A 137 -15.17 -14.03 1.85
CA GLU A 137 -14.51 -14.43 3.09
C GLU A 137 -13.03 -14.05 3.11
N GLU A 138 -12.29 -14.36 2.04
CA GLU A 138 -10.88 -13.97 1.93
C GLU A 138 -10.69 -12.45 1.96
N PHE A 139 -11.56 -11.72 1.27
CA PHE A 139 -11.53 -10.26 1.27
C PHE A 139 -11.79 -9.70 2.67
N VAL A 140 -12.80 -10.21 3.38
CA VAL A 140 -13.12 -9.77 4.76
C VAL A 140 -12.00 -10.16 5.71
N ARG A 141 -11.35 -11.32 5.56
CA ARG A 141 -10.20 -11.69 6.37
C ARG A 141 -9.03 -10.72 6.20
N LEU A 142 -8.77 -10.25 4.97
CA LEU A 142 -7.69 -9.29 4.73
C LEU A 142 -8.07 -7.88 5.16
N PHE A 143 -9.23 -7.40 4.74
CA PHE A 143 -9.59 -6.00 4.86
C PHE A 143 -10.63 -5.71 5.94
N THR A 144 -11.05 -6.71 6.73
CA THR A 144 -12.17 -6.66 7.69
C THR A 144 -13.53 -6.46 7.01
N ALA A 145 -14.63 -6.52 7.77
CA ALA A 145 -15.94 -6.11 7.27
C ALA A 145 -16.15 -4.58 7.42
N ASP A 146 -15.64 -4.02 8.52
CA ASP A 146 -16.09 -2.73 9.03
C ASP A 146 -14.97 -1.76 9.43
N SER A 147 -13.71 -2.19 9.60
CA SER A 147 -12.62 -1.26 9.94
C SER A 147 -12.26 -0.41 8.73
N ASP A 148 -11.89 0.85 8.96
CA ASP A 148 -11.44 1.73 7.89
C ASP A 148 -10.10 1.23 7.30
N VAL A 149 -9.96 1.37 5.99
CA VAL A 149 -8.76 0.98 5.23
C VAL A 149 -8.15 2.22 4.61
N VAL A 150 -6.94 2.57 5.03
CA VAL A 150 -6.11 3.55 4.32
C VAL A 150 -5.29 2.79 3.29
N PHE A 151 -5.58 3.02 2.00
CA PHE A 151 -4.97 2.28 0.90
C PHE A 151 -4.01 3.17 0.10
N ALA A 152 -2.71 2.91 0.16
CA ALA A 152 -1.72 3.56 -0.69
C ALA A 152 -1.59 2.84 -2.04
N PHE A 153 -1.72 3.55 -3.16
CA PHE A 153 -1.80 2.96 -4.48
C PHE A 153 -0.94 3.69 -5.51
N HIS A 154 -0.23 2.93 -6.35
CA HIS A 154 0.58 3.47 -7.44
C HIS A 154 -0.25 4.21 -8.51
N GLY A 155 -1.47 3.72 -8.77
CA GLY A 155 -2.35 4.26 -9.80
C GLY A 155 -3.25 5.41 -9.31
N TYR A 156 -4.24 5.76 -10.13
CA TYR A 156 -5.28 6.69 -9.71
C TYR A 156 -6.27 5.98 -8.78
N ALA A 157 -6.67 6.64 -7.69
CA ALA A 157 -7.63 6.10 -6.72
C ALA A 157 -8.93 5.55 -7.35
N ARG A 158 -9.40 6.19 -8.44
CA ARG A 158 -10.60 5.77 -9.19
C ARG A 158 -10.58 4.30 -9.64
N ALA A 159 -9.42 3.81 -10.09
CA ALA A 159 -9.27 2.42 -10.56
C ALA A 159 -9.51 1.43 -9.42
N LEU A 160 -9.00 1.75 -8.24
CA LEU A 160 -9.15 0.92 -7.06
C LEU A 160 -10.59 0.94 -6.56
N HIS A 161 -11.21 2.13 -6.45
CA HIS A 161 -12.61 2.25 -6.06
C HIS A 161 -13.56 1.47 -6.99
N GLN A 162 -13.31 1.49 -8.30
CA GLN A 162 -14.06 0.66 -9.26
C GLN A 162 -13.93 -0.83 -8.95
N SER A 163 -12.72 -1.28 -8.60
CA SER A 163 -12.41 -2.69 -8.29
C SER A 163 -13.11 -3.18 -7.02
N LEU A 164 -13.42 -2.26 -6.10
CA LEU A 164 -14.12 -2.54 -4.83
C LEU A 164 -15.63 -2.62 -4.95
N HIS A 165 -16.22 -2.29 -6.11
CA HIS A 165 -17.67 -2.35 -6.28
C HIS A 165 -18.20 -3.77 -6.02
N GLY A 166 -19.20 -3.89 -5.13
CA GLY A 166 -19.76 -5.18 -4.72
C GLY A 166 -19.04 -5.85 -3.54
N ARG A 167 -18.01 -5.23 -2.98
CA ARG A 167 -17.42 -5.63 -1.69
C ARG A 167 -18.23 -5.06 -0.51
N PRO A 168 -18.11 -5.65 0.70
CA PRO A 168 -18.75 -5.11 1.90
C PRO A 168 -18.24 -3.71 2.24
N SER A 169 -19.17 -2.78 2.51
CA SER A 169 -18.89 -1.42 3.00
C SER A 169 -17.76 -0.70 2.25
N PRO A 170 -17.79 -0.58 0.91
CA PRO A 170 -16.65 -0.10 0.13
C PRO A 170 -16.29 1.37 0.41
N GLY A 171 -17.19 2.14 1.02
CA GLY A 171 -16.95 3.52 1.44
C GLY A 171 -15.91 3.69 2.57
N ARG A 172 -15.53 2.60 3.25
CA ARG A 172 -14.47 2.61 4.28
C ARG A 172 -13.04 2.53 3.71
N PHE A 173 -12.92 2.36 2.39
CA PHE A 173 -11.62 2.39 1.72
C PHE A 173 -11.29 3.83 1.34
N HIS A 174 -10.20 4.34 1.91
CA HIS A 174 -9.67 5.67 1.69
C HIS A 174 -8.41 5.53 0.87
N VAL A 175 -8.58 5.64 -0.44
CA VAL A 175 -7.51 5.35 -1.39
C VAL A 175 -6.71 6.61 -1.69
N HIS A 176 -5.43 6.57 -1.35
CA HIS A 176 -4.44 7.56 -1.69
C HIS A 176 -3.62 7.04 -2.86
N GLY A 177 -3.56 7.79 -3.94
CA GLY A 177 -2.79 7.44 -5.11
C GLY A 177 -2.44 8.68 -5.91
N PHE A 178 -1.99 8.49 -7.15
CA PHE A 178 -1.57 9.62 -7.97
C PHE A 178 -2.75 10.57 -8.27
N TRP A 179 -2.55 11.86 -8.02
CA TRP A 179 -3.55 12.93 -8.19
C TRP A 179 -3.02 14.07 -9.07
N GLU A 180 -2.24 13.75 -10.11
CA GLU A 180 -1.73 14.74 -11.08
C GLU A 180 -0.89 15.86 -10.44
N GLN A 181 -0.30 15.61 -9.27
CA GLN A 181 0.67 16.51 -8.68
C GLN A 181 2.07 15.98 -8.96
N GLY A 182 2.93 16.83 -9.50
CA GLY A 182 4.28 16.44 -9.86
C GLY A 182 5.02 17.53 -10.61
N THR A 183 6.32 17.56 -10.40
CA THR A 183 7.26 18.42 -11.12
C THR A 183 8.63 17.76 -11.08
N THR A 184 9.65 18.40 -11.66
CA THR A 184 11.04 18.00 -11.43
C THR A 184 11.39 18.26 -9.96
N THR A 185 11.37 17.23 -9.14
CA THR A 185 11.65 17.28 -7.71
C THR A 185 12.24 15.95 -7.23
N THR A 186 12.49 15.82 -5.94
CA THR A 186 13.06 14.62 -5.33
C THR A 186 12.04 13.47 -5.24
N PRO A 187 12.48 12.20 -5.17
CA PRO A 187 11.58 11.05 -5.09
C PRO A 187 10.55 11.13 -3.96
N PHE A 188 10.95 11.53 -2.75
CA PHE A 188 10.00 11.64 -1.65
C PHE A 188 9.09 12.87 -1.76
N ASP A 189 9.57 13.99 -2.32
CA ASP A 189 8.69 15.13 -2.58
C ASP A 189 7.57 14.79 -3.57
N MET A 190 7.84 13.94 -4.56
CA MET A 190 6.78 13.42 -5.45
C MET A 190 5.66 12.67 -4.69
N VAL A 191 5.96 11.93 -3.62
CA VAL A 191 4.92 11.27 -2.81
C VAL A 191 4.24 12.24 -1.84
N VAL A 192 4.96 13.23 -1.33
CA VAL A 192 4.40 14.31 -0.49
C VAL A 192 3.39 15.12 -1.29
N LEU A 193 3.70 15.49 -2.53
CA LEU A 193 2.81 16.25 -3.41
C LEU A 193 1.49 15.53 -3.73
N ASN A 194 1.44 14.20 -3.59
CA ASN A 194 0.25 13.39 -3.86
C ASN A 194 -0.40 12.85 -2.57
N ASP A 195 -0.10 13.43 -1.39
CA ASP A 195 -0.60 12.99 -0.09
C ASP A 195 -0.39 11.48 0.19
N LEU A 196 0.70 10.92 -0.34
CA LEU A 196 1.04 9.49 -0.27
C LEU A 196 2.24 9.20 0.63
N SER A 197 2.90 10.22 1.17
CA SER A 197 4.05 10.01 2.07
C SER A 197 3.65 9.32 3.37
N ARG A 198 4.60 8.65 4.02
CA ARG A 198 4.43 8.00 5.32
C ARG A 198 3.78 8.88 6.39
N TYR A 199 4.05 10.18 6.36
CA TYR A 199 3.48 11.15 7.30
C TYR A 199 1.99 11.41 7.03
N HIS A 200 1.59 11.51 5.75
CA HIS A 200 0.19 11.60 5.36
C HIS A 200 -0.55 10.31 5.68
N LEU A 201 0.02 9.16 5.31
CA LEU A 201 -0.59 7.85 5.57
C LEU A 201 -0.78 7.59 7.08
N ALA A 202 0.21 7.90 7.91
CA ALA A 202 0.09 7.79 9.37
C ALA A 202 -0.99 8.74 9.92
N THR A 203 -1.03 9.99 9.45
CA THR A 203 -2.07 10.98 9.81
C THR A 203 -3.46 10.48 9.42
N HIS A 204 -3.63 9.95 8.21
CA HIS A 204 -4.89 9.40 7.74
C HIS A 204 -5.34 8.18 8.53
N ALA A 205 -4.40 7.32 8.95
CA ALA A 205 -4.68 6.17 9.78
C ALA A 205 -5.15 6.59 11.18
N VAL A 206 -4.47 7.55 11.82
CA VAL A 206 -4.88 8.08 13.14
C VAL A 206 -6.30 8.66 13.10
N HIS A 207 -6.64 9.42 12.07
CA HIS A 207 -7.98 10.00 11.94
C HIS A 207 -9.10 8.99 11.69
N ARG A 208 -8.76 7.76 11.28
CA ARG A 208 -9.70 6.70 10.90
C ARG A 208 -9.67 5.51 11.86
N ALA A 209 -8.69 5.48 12.75
CA ALA A 209 -8.58 4.46 13.76
C ALA A 209 -9.86 4.45 14.62
N ARG A 210 -10.29 3.25 15.00
CA ARG A 210 -11.37 3.08 15.96
C ARG A 210 -10.91 3.58 17.33
N GLY A 211 -11.51 4.68 17.79
CA GLY A 211 -11.19 5.26 19.09
C GLY A 211 -9.99 6.21 19.08
N VAL A 212 -9.68 6.76 20.26
CA VAL A 212 -8.55 7.69 20.44
C VAL A 212 -7.48 6.98 21.26
N MET A 213 -6.34 6.72 20.63
CA MET A 213 -5.23 6.01 21.27
C MET A 213 -4.24 6.98 21.91
N PRO A 214 -3.64 6.62 23.07
CA PRO A 214 -2.50 7.35 23.61
C PRO A 214 -1.40 7.54 22.57
N GLY A 215 -0.81 8.73 22.52
CA GLY A 215 0.27 9.06 21.58
C GLY A 215 -0.19 9.55 20.20
N ALA A 216 -1.49 9.46 19.86
CA ALA A 216 -2.03 9.96 18.60
C ALA A 216 -1.71 11.44 18.35
N GLY A 217 -1.86 12.30 19.36
CA GLY A 217 -1.51 13.73 19.24
C GLY A 217 -0.03 13.96 18.94
N ALA A 218 0.86 13.26 19.64
CA ALA A 218 2.31 13.37 19.42
C ALA A 218 2.73 12.89 18.02
N LEU A 219 2.09 11.82 17.51
CA LEU A 219 2.32 11.36 16.14
C LEU A 219 1.86 12.39 15.11
N LEU A 220 0.68 13.00 15.31
CA LEU A 220 0.16 14.02 14.40
C LEU A 220 1.07 15.26 14.38
N ASP A 221 1.51 15.74 15.54
CA ASP A 221 2.44 16.86 15.66
C ASP A 221 3.78 16.53 14.95
N HIS A 222 4.32 15.33 15.17
CA HIS A 222 5.53 14.87 14.50
C HIS A 222 5.37 14.82 12.97
N CYS A 223 4.26 14.28 12.46
CA CYS A 223 4.00 14.22 11.02
C CYS A 223 3.94 15.62 10.41
N GLN A 224 3.27 16.57 11.08
CA GLN A 224 3.19 17.96 10.62
C GLN A 224 4.56 18.64 10.62
N GLU A 225 5.34 18.47 11.68
CA GLU A 225 6.69 19.02 11.79
C GLU A 225 7.60 18.47 10.67
N MET A 226 7.56 17.16 10.42
CA MET A 226 8.37 16.54 9.38
C MET A 226 7.98 16.98 7.97
N LEU A 227 6.69 17.20 7.70
CA LEU A 227 6.23 17.74 6.41
C LEU A 227 6.67 19.20 6.22
N ALA A 228 6.60 20.03 7.27
CA ALA A 228 7.10 21.40 7.22
C ALA A 228 8.62 21.43 6.99
N ARG A 229 9.38 20.60 7.72
CA ARG A 229 10.83 20.47 7.55
C ARG A 229 11.20 19.98 6.14
N HIS A 230 10.48 18.99 5.63
CA HIS A 230 10.65 18.47 4.26
C HIS A 230 10.52 19.58 3.21
N HIS A 231 9.46 20.39 3.32
CA HIS A 231 9.20 21.49 2.40
C HIS A 231 10.40 22.42 2.26
N ASP A 232 10.99 22.82 3.38
CA ASP A 232 12.15 23.72 3.39
C ASP A 232 13.42 23.01 2.93
N TYR A 233 13.63 21.78 3.41
CA TYR A 233 14.84 21.00 3.14
C TYR A 233 15.05 20.71 1.65
N VAL A 234 14.02 20.23 0.94
CA VAL A 234 14.12 19.90 -0.49
C VAL A 234 14.43 21.12 -1.34
N ARG A 235 13.91 22.30 -0.98
CA ARG A 235 14.16 23.56 -1.71
C ARG A 235 15.58 24.07 -1.50
N GLU A 236 16.15 23.86 -0.31
CA GLU A 236 17.50 24.30 0.02
C GLU A 236 18.57 23.32 -0.49
N HIS A 237 18.35 22.01 -0.32
CA HIS A 237 19.37 20.99 -0.53
C HIS A 237 19.22 20.23 -1.86
N LEU A 238 18.05 20.28 -2.50
CA LEU A 238 17.72 19.54 -3.72
C LEU A 238 17.88 18.02 -3.60
N GLU A 239 17.80 17.50 -2.37
CA GLU A 239 17.81 16.09 -2.03
C GLU A 239 16.79 15.79 -0.92
N ASP A 240 16.37 14.53 -0.83
CA ASP A 240 15.48 14.08 0.25
C ASP A 240 16.20 14.11 1.59
N MET A 241 15.43 14.35 2.66
CA MET A 241 15.95 14.38 4.03
C MET A 241 16.67 13.06 4.38
N PRO A 242 17.77 13.09 5.16
CA PRO A 242 18.48 11.88 5.59
C PRO A 242 17.57 10.83 6.24
N GLU A 243 16.61 11.25 7.06
CA GLU A 243 15.66 10.36 7.73
C GLU A 243 14.70 9.64 6.76
N ILE A 244 14.62 10.09 5.50
CA ILE A 244 13.89 9.41 4.42
C ILE A 244 14.83 8.51 3.62
N ARG A 245 16.00 9.02 3.21
CA ARG A 245 16.97 8.29 2.38
C ARG A 245 17.60 7.10 3.10
N ASP A 246 17.96 7.30 4.36
CA ASP A 246 18.68 6.33 5.19
C ASP A 246 17.70 5.50 6.03
N TRP A 247 16.39 5.65 5.80
CA TRP A 247 15.38 4.91 6.54
C TRP A 247 15.47 3.42 6.24
N ALA A 248 15.48 2.62 7.30
CA ALA A 248 15.33 1.19 7.25
C ALA A 248 14.37 0.75 8.34
N TRP A 249 13.67 -0.35 8.10
CA TRP A 249 12.84 -0.98 9.12
C TRP A 249 13.71 -1.36 10.33
N THR A 250 13.22 -1.02 11.51
CA THR A 250 13.80 -1.43 12.79
C THR A 250 12.68 -1.93 13.68
N GLU A 251 12.90 -3.04 14.38
CA GLU A 251 11.99 -3.49 15.43
C GLU A 251 11.84 -2.38 16.47
N ALA A 252 10.60 -2.10 16.88
CA ALA A 252 10.36 -1.18 17.98
C ALA A 252 10.87 -1.84 19.28
N THR A 253 11.85 -1.20 19.94
CA THR A 253 12.25 -1.50 21.32
C THR A 253 11.20 -1.04 22.32
#